data_AF-A0A359LZZ1-F1
#
_entry.id   AF-A0A359LZZ1-F1
#
_cell.length_a   1.000
_cell.length_b   1.000
_cell.length_c   1.000
_cell.angle_alpha   90.00
_cell.angle_beta   90.00
_cell.angle_gamma   90.00
#
_symmetry.space_group_name_H-M   'P 1'
#
loop_
_entity.id
_entity.type
_entity.pdbx_description
1 polymer ?
#
loop_
_entity_poly.entity_id
_entity_poly.type
_entity_poly.pdbx_seq_one_letter_code
_entity_poly.pdbx_strand_id
1 'polypeptide(L)'
;AAEAAAAVKAPAGLRNAQGPESRIGLLIAAALGIGLLATFVVISILREGPLRPKVVFTTKDQTFLELNRDDGYFEVVRKLGSPKEDRWRQGGGELKFRVLTYPERGYSALLMGTERESARYVGSVDANWHAVHSVDSPRGGNTLPLLRNLKPF
;
A
#
# COMPACT_ATOMS: atom_id res chain seq x y z
N ALA A 1 10.82 69.01 -20.15
CA ALA A 1 9.71 68.15 -19.68
C ALA A 1 10.28 66.75 -19.53
N ALA A 2 10.31 66.26 -18.30
CA ALA A 2 10.84 64.95 -17.92
C ALA A 2 9.66 64.00 -17.76
N GLU A 3 9.73 62.82 -18.38
CA GLU A 3 8.83 61.70 -18.07
C GLU A 3 9.68 60.55 -17.53
N ALA A 4 9.40 60.20 -16.28
CA ALA A 4 10.22 59.34 -15.45
C ALA A 4 10.04 57.88 -15.84
N ALA A 5 11.11 57.24 -16.30
CA ALA A 5 11.20 55.79 -16.37
C ALA A 5 11.10 55.20 -14.95
N ALA A 6 10.15 54.30 -14.77
CA ALA A 6 9.87 53.62 -13.51
C ALA A 6 11.12 52.92 -12.94
N ALA A 7 11.52 53.33 -11.73
CA ALA A 7 12.54 52.66 -10.96
C ALA A 7 11.99 51.35 -10.40
N VAL A 8 12.35 50.22 -11.03
CA VAL A 8 12.19 48.89 -10.44
C VAL A 8 13.17 48.79 -9.27
N LYS A 9 12.63 48.84 -8.05
CA LYS A 9 13.35 48.63 -6.81
C LYS A 9 13.76 47.16 -6.73
N ALA A 10 15.05 46.86 -6.97
CA ALA A 10 15.62 45.55 -6.70
C ALA A 10 15.44 45.20 -5.21
N PRO A 11 15.05 43.96 -4.85
CA PRO A 11 14.98 43.56 -3.46
C PRO A 11 16.38 43.62 -2.85
N ALA A 12 16.48 44.41 -1.78
CA ALA A 12 17.69 44.62 -1.03
C ALA A 12 18.15 43.30 -0.38
N GLY A 13 19.42 42.95 -0.65
CA GLY A 13 20.24 42.24 0.32
C GLY A 13 20.40 40.73 0.15
N LEU A 14 21.12 40.29 -0.89
CA LEU A 14 22.09 39.20 -0.66
C LEU A 14 23.40 39.82 -0.17
N ARG A 15 23.40 40.28 1.08
CA ARG A 15 24.65 40.63 1.76
C ARG A 15 25.23 39.35 2.34
N ASN A 16 26.20 38.80 1.63
CA ASN A 16 27.11 37.78 2.14
C ASN A 16 27.78 38.31 3.41
N ALA A 17 27.22 38.00 4.58
CA ALA A 17 27.83 38.28 5.87
C ALA A 17 28.94 37.25 6.11
N GLN A 18 30.15 37.52 5.62
CA GLN A 18 31.34 36.77 5.97
C GLN A 18 31.79 37.18 7.38
N GLY A 19 31.37 36.39 8.38
CA GLY A 19 31.77 36.49 9.79
C GLY A 19 31.38 35.21 10.55
N PRO A 20 31.94 34.94 11.74
CA PRO A 20 31.70 33.71 12.52
C PRO A 20 30.21 33.42 12.79
N GLU A 21 29.34 34.43 12.71
CA GLU A 21 27.87 34.31 12.76
C GLU A 21 27.29 33.51 11.58
N SER A 22 27.87 33.63 10.38
CA SER A 22 27.47 32.85 9.20
C SER A 22 27.76 31.36 9.37
N ARG A 23 28.79 31.01 10.16
CA ARG A 23 29.10 29.61 10.46
C ARG A 23 28.04 28.97 11.34
N ILE A 24 27.48 29.72 12.30
CA ILE A 24 26.42 29.21 13.18
C ILE A 24 25.12 29.03 12.39
N GLY A 25 24.75 30.00 11.55
CA GLY A 25 23.59 29.86 10.66
C GLY A 25 23.73 28.69 9.68
N LEU A 26 24.93 28.48 9.13
CA LEU A 26 25.23 27.35 8.26
C LEU A 26 25.12 26.01 9.02
N LEU A 27 25.57 25.94 10.26
CA LEU A 27 25.48 24.73 11.09
C LEU A 27 24.03 24.37 11.42
N ILE A 28 23.18 25.36 11.73
CA ILE A 28 21.74 25.13 11.97
C ILE A 28 21.06 24.64 10.70
N ALA A 29 21.33 25.28 9.56
CA ALA A 29 20.80 24.87 8.27
C ALA A 29 21.27 23.45 7.87
N ALA A 30 22.54 23.13 8.11
CA ALA A 30 23.10 21.81 7.87
C ALA A 30 22.47 20.74 8.77
N ALA A 31 22.28 21.03 10.06
CA ALA A 31 21.64 20.10 11.00
C ALA A 31 20.17 19.82 10.61
N LEU A 32 19.42 20.84 10.23
CA LEU A 32 18.05 20.69 9.69
C LEU A 32 18.05 19.87 8.39
N GLY A 33 18.97 20.16 7.48
CA GLY A 33 19.09 19.44 6.21
C GLY A 33 19.42 17.95 6.42
N ILE A 34 20.37 17.65 7.30
CA ILE A 34 20.72 16.27 7.67
C ILE A 34 19.54 15.57 8.34
N GLY A 35 18.84 16.24 9.25
CA GLY A 35 17.65 15.69 9.92
C GLY A 35 16.52 15.35 8.94
N LEU A 36 16.23 16.25 8.00
CA LEU A 36 15.25 16.01 6.92
C LEU A 36 15.70 14.86 6.02
N LEU A 37 16.97 14.83 5.63
CA LEU A 37 17.52 13.79 4.76
C LEU A 37 17.48 12.42 5.46
N ALA A 38 17.86 12.35 6.74
CA ALA A 38 17.80 11.13 7.53
C ALA A 38 16.36 10.64 7.69
N THR A 39 15.42 11.55 7.96
CA THR A 39 13.99 11.22 8.04
C THR A 39 13.48 10.74 6.68
N PHE A 40 13.88 11.39 5.59
CA PHE A 40 13.54 10.98 4.24
C PHE A 40 14.10 9.60 3.92
N VAL A 41 15.35 9.31 4.28
CA VAL A 41 15.98 8.00 4.08
C VAL A 41 15.29 6.92 4.92
N VAL A 42 14.97 7.20 6.18
CA VAL A 42 14.21 6.26 7.04
C VAL A 42 12.83 6.00 6.43
N ILE A 43 12.10 7.04 6.02
CA ILE A 43 10.81 6.88 5.34
C ILE A 43 10.99 6.14 4.01
N SER A 44 12.04 6.41 3.24
CA SER A 44 12.33 5.73 1.98
C SER A 44 12.59 4.26 2.24
N ILE A 45 13.41 3.89 3.23
CA ILE A 45 13.68 2.49 3.58
C ILE A 45 12.44 1.80 4.15
N LEU A 46 11.63 2.49 4.96
CA LEU A 46 10.37 1.94 5.48
C LEU A 46 9.30 1.81 4.38
N ARG A 47 9.34 2.66 3.34
CA ARG A 47 8.40 2.67 2.21
C ARG A 47 8.85 1.76 1.06
N GLU A 48 10.16 1.59 0.91
CA GLU A 48 10.90 0.80 -0.09
C GLU A 48 11.60 -0.40 0.55
N GLY A 49 11.10 -0.87 1.70
CA GLY A 49 11.57 -2.11 2.32
C GLY A 49 11.61 -3.23 1.28
N PRO A 50 12.71 -4.01 1.19
CA PRO A 50 13.13 -4.77 0.00
C PRO A 50 12.27 -5.98 -0.42
N LEU A 51 10.96 -5.99 -0.10
CA LEU A 51 10.00 -7.01 -0.53
C LEU A 51 8.92 -6.46 -1.46
N ARG A 52 9.15 -5.32 -2.13
CA ARG A 52 8.30 -4.90 -3.25
C ARG A 52 8.96 -5.38 -4.54
N PRO A 53 8.63 -6.57 -5.07
CA PRO A 53 9.01 -6.91 -6.42
C PRO A 53 8.50 -5.77 -7.31
N LYS A 54 9.43 -5.21 -8.06
CA LYS A 54 9.21 -4.31 -9.19
C LYS A 54 8.08 -4.89 -10.04
N VAL A 55 6.84 -4.53 -9.76
CA VAL A 55 5.70 -4.83 -10.62
C VAL A 55 5.79 -3.84 -11.76
N VAL A 56 6.52 -4.30 -12.77
CA VAL A 56 6.28 -4.00 -14.17
C VAL A 56 4.77 -3.86 -14.36
N PHE A 57 4.40 -2.68 -14.86
CA PHE A 57 3.06 -2.26 -15.22
C PHE A 57 2.18 -3.42 -15.68
N THR A 58 1.17 -3.76 -14.88
CA THR A 58 -0.08 -4.23 -15.45
C THR A 58 -1.18 -3.41 -14.79
N THR A 59 -1.96 -2.73 -15.61
CA THR A 59 -3.29 -2.21 -15.29
C THR A 59 -3.92 -3.07 -14.22
N LYS A 60 -4.25 -2.50 -13.05
CA LYS A 60 -4.87 -3.19 -11.90
C LYS A 60 -5.68 -4.39 -12.38
N ASP A 61 -5.10 -5.56 -12.28
CA ASP A 61 -5.71 -6.77 -12.80
C ASP A 61 -6.95 -7.03 -11.94
N GLN A 62 -8.11 -6.75 -12.51
CA GLN A 62 -9.41 -6.83 -11.85
C GLN A 62 -10.07 -8.19 -12.10
N THR A 63 -9.32 -9.22 -12.49
CA THR A 63 -9.85 -10.58 -12.69
C THR A 63 -10.45 -11.14 -11.38
N PHE A 64 -10.08 -10.59 -10.23
CA PHE A 64 -10.76 -10.87 -8.96
C PHE A 64 -12.25 -10.46 -8.92
N LEU A 65 -12.72 -9.59 -9.83
CA LEU A 65 -14.14 -9.23 -9.98
C LEU A 65 -14.97 -10.36 -10.59
N GLU A 66 -14.33 -11.28 -11.30
CA GLU A 66 -14.99 -12.48 -11.85
C GLU A 66 -15.22 -13.55 -10.77
N LEU A 67 -14.62 -13.36 -9.59
CA LEU A 67 -14.79 -14.25 -8.44
C LEU A 67 -16.09 -13.95 -7.73
N ASN A 68 -16.85 -15.00 -7.46
CA ASN A 68 -18.08 -14.94 -6.70
C ASN A 68 -17.94 -15.74 -5.40
N ARG A 69 -18.99 -15.68 -4.59
CA ARG A 69 -19.07 -16.39 -3.30
C ARG A 69 -19.02 -17.92 -3.40
N ASP A 70 -19.37 -18.49 -4.55
CA ASP A 70 -19.57 -19.92 -4.74
C ASP A 70 -18.27 -20.59 -5.22
N ASP A 71 -17.36 -19.77 -5.76
CA ASP A 71 -16.02 -20.18 -6.16
C ASP A 71 -15.25 -20.71 -4.95
N GLY A 72 -14.84 -21.97 -5.04
CA GLY A 72 -13.90 -22.60 -4.13
C GLY A 72 -12.47 -22.48 -4.65
N TYR A 73 -11.58 -23.28 -4.08
CA TYR A 73 -10.16 -23.25 -4.44
C TYR A 73 -9.91 -23.50 -5.93
N PHE A 74 -10.54 -24.53 -6.51
CA PHE A 74 -10.28 -24.91 -7.89
C PHE A 74 -10.77 -23.86 -8.88
N GLU A 75 -11.93 -23.26 -8.61
CA GLU A 75 -12.50 -22.20 -9.43
C GLU A 75 -11.63 -20.94 -9.38
N VAL A 76 -11.15 -20.57 -8.19
CA VAL A 76 -10.22 -19.46 -7.98
C VAL A 76 -8.92 -19.68 -8.75
N VAL A 77 -8.30 -20.86 -8.64
CA VAL A 77 -7.07 -21.19 -9.37
C VAL A 77 -7.30 -21.24 -10.88
N ARG A 78 -8.46 -21.70 -11.34
CA ARG A 78 -8.81 -21.72 -12.77
C ARG A 78 -8.93 -20.31 -13.35
N LYS A 79 -9.51 -19.36 -12.59
CA LYS A 79 -9.74 -17.97 -13.05
C LYS A 79 -8.49 -17.10 -12.89
N LEU A 80 -7.79 -17.20 -11.76
CA LEU A 80 -6.65 -16.33 -11.42
C LEU A 80 -5.27 -16.91 -11.79
N GLY A 81 -5.21 -18.22 -12.03
CA GLY A 81 -3.98 -18.99 -12.17
C GLY A 81 -3.48 -19.58 -10.85
N SER A 82 -2.29 -20.19 -10.89
CA SER A 82 -1.69 -20.80 -9.70
C SER A 82 -1.21 -19.73 -8.71
N PRO A 83 -1.59 -19.83 -7.42
CA PRO A 83 -1.10 -18.92 -6.40
C PRO A 83 0.36 -19.22 -6.10
N LYS A 84 1.12 -18.16 -5.76
CA LYS A 84 2.52 -18.34 -5.34
C LYS A 84 2.62 -18.93 -3.94
N GLU A 85 1.69 -18.54 -3.08
CA GLU A 85 1.58 -19.06 -1.72
C GLU A 85 0.14 -19.44 -1.42
N ASP A 86 -0.04 -20.57 -0.73
CA ASP A 86 -1.32 -21.06 -0.22
C ASP A 86 -1.17 -21.32 1.28
N ARG A 87 -1.79 -20.46 2.08
CA ARG A 87 -1.73 -20.52 3.55
C ARG A 87 -3.09 -20.86 4.11
N TRP A 88 -3.17 -21.94 4.89
CA TRP A 88 -4.36 -22.30 5.66
C TRP A 88 -4.15 -21.90 7.12
N ARG A 89 -5.03 -21.05 7.65
CA ARG A 89 -4.94 -20.49 9.00
C ARG A 89 -6.27 -20.62 9.73
N GLN A 90 -6.22 -20.78 11.04
CA GLN A 90 -7.41 -20.69 11.86
C GLN A 90 -7.85 -19.22 11.96
N GLY A 91 -9.15 -18.98 11.78
CA GLY A 91 -9.78 -17.68 12.00
C GLY A 91 -10.23 -17.52 13.45
N GLY A 92 -11.08 -16.52 13.71
CA GLY A 92 -11.73 -16.38 15.00
C GLY A 92 -12.77 -17.49 15.20
N GLY A 93 -12.48 -18.47 16.06
CA GLY A 93 -13.37 -19.58 16.38
C GLY A 93 -13.17 -20.81 15.47
N GLU A 94 -14.25 -21.48 15.09
CA GLU A 94 -14.21 -22.69 14.24
C GLU A 94 -13.97 -22.39 12.75
N LEU A 95 -14.15 -21.13 12.34
CA LEU A 95 -13.94 -20.70 10.97
C LEU A 95 -12.46 -20.59 10.68
N LYS A 96 -12.04 -21.12 9.53
CA LYS A 96 -10.67 -21.09 9.04
C LYS A 96 -10.62 -20.31 7.74
N PHE A 97 -9.45 -19.74 7.46
CA PHE A 97 -9.17 -18.95 6.28
C PHE A 97 -8.09 -19.63 5.43
N ARG A 98 -8.32 -19.64 4.11
CA ARG A 98 -7.29 -19.91 3.10
C ARG A 98 -6.90 -18.59 2.46
N VAL A 99 -5.61 -18.30 2.46
CA VAL A 99 -5.06 -17.12 1.77
C VAL A 99 -4.26 -17.61 0.58
N LEU A 100 -4.65 -17.17 -0.60
CA LEU A 100 -3.98 -17.45 -1.86
C LEU A 100 -3.32 -16.17 -2.35
N THR A 101 -1.99 -16.11 -2.32
CA THR A 101 -1.24 -14.88 -2.59
C THR A 101 -0.78 -14.83 -4.05
N TYR A 102 -1.10 -13.72 -4.73
CA TYR A 102 -0.73 -13.44 -6.11
C TYR A 102 0.14 -12.17 -6.16
N PRO A 103 1.43 -12.26 -5.78
CA PRO A 103 2.27 -11.07 -5.62
C PRO A 103 2.54 -10.36 -6.95
N GLU A 104 2.50 -11.09 -8.07
CA GLU A 104 2.61 -10.51 -9.42
C GLU A 104 1.41 -9.63 -9.78
N ARG A 105 0.24 -9.91 -9.18
CA ARG A 105 -1.00 -9.14 -9.37
C ARG A 105 -1.25 -8.10 -8.27
N GLY A 106 -0.48 -8.15 -7.18
CA GLY A 106 -0.55 -7.19 -6.08
C GLY A 106 -1.72 -7.41 -5.10
N TYR A 107 -2.37 -8.57 -5.12
CA TYR A 107 -3.45 -8.91 -4.18
C TYR A 107 -3.40 -10.37 -3.73
N SER A 108 -4.15 -10.69 -2.67
CA SER A 108 -4.39 -12.05 -2.20
C SER A 108 -5.88 -12.35 -2.18
N ALA A 109 -6.28 -13.52 -2.68
CA ALA A 109 -7.66 -14.00 -2.60
C ALA A 109 -7.86 -14.78 -1.30
N LEU A 110 -8.97 -14.51 -0.61
CA LEU A 110 -9.32 -15.11 0.67
C LEU A 110 -10.51 -16.03 0.49
N LEU A 111 -10.37 -17.25 0.99
CA LEU A 111 -11.44 -18.21 1.12
C LEU A 111 -11.69 -18.49 2.61
N MET A 112 -12.93 -18.74 2.97
CA MET A 112 -13.35 -19.04 4.34
C MET A 112 -14.20 -20.31 4.36
N GLY A 113 -13.96 -21.16 5.35
CA GLY A 113 -14.73 -22.37 5.59
C GLY A 113 -14.33 -23.02 6.91
N THR A 114 -15.05 -24.05 7.33
CA THR A 114 -14.66 -24.88 8.48
C THR A 114 -13.50 -25.80 8.14
N GLU A 115 -13.40 -26.19 6.86
CA GLU A 115 -12.43 -27.12 6.32
C GLU A 115 -11.81 -26.58 5.03
N ARG A 116 -10.65 -27.10 4.64
CA ARG A 116 -9.85 -26.59 3.51
C ARG A 116 -10.57 -26.76 2.17
N GLU A 117 -11.39 -27.80 2.06
CA GLU A 117 -12.13 -28.18 0.84
C GLU A 117 -13.48 -27.45 0.75
N SER A 118 -14.11 -27.15 1.89
CA SER A 118 -15.36 -26.40 1.96
C SER A 118 -15.16 -24.88 1.93
N ALA A 119 -13.90 -24.42 1.87
CA ALA A 119 -13.58 -23.00 1.84
C ALA A 119 -14.09 -22.33 0.57
N ARG A 120 -14.85 -21.25 0.74
CA ARG A 120 -15.45 -20.45 -0.33
C ARG A 120 -14.89 -19.06 -0.35
N TYR A 121 -14.78 -18.47 -1.53
CA TYR A 121 -14.28 -17.12 -1.69
C TYR A 121 -15.11 -16.11 -0.91
N VAL A 122 -14.43 -15.25 -0.15
CA VAL A 122 -15.04 -14.19 0.66
C VAL A 122 -14.55 -12.80 0.29
N GLY A 123 -13.46 -12.69 -0.46
CA GLY A 123 -12.95 -11.40 -0.90
C GLY A 123 -11.46 -11.43 -1.22
N SER A 124 -10.95 -10.28 -1.62
CA SER A 124 -9.54 -10.09 -1.95
C SER A 124 -8.99 -8.89 -1.19
N VAL A 125 -7.72 -8.96 -0.80
CA VAL A 125 -6.99 -7.91 -0.09
C VAL A 125 -5.74 -7.49 -0.86
N ASP A 126 -5.37 -6.22 -0.77
CA ASP A 126 -4.10 -5.72 -1.32
C ASP A 126 -2.89 -6.14 -0.46
N ALA A 127 -1.69 -5.78 -0.91
CA ALA A 127 -0.45 -6.02 -0.16
C ALA A 127 -0.39 -5.32 1.22
N ASN A 128 -1.21 -4.28 1.45
CA ASN A 128 -1.33 -3.59 2.73
C ASN A 128 -2.48 -4.14 3.57
N TRP A 129 -3.08 -5.27 3.18
CA TRP A 129 -4.20 -5.89 3.85
C TRP A 129 -5.50 -5.08 3.83
N HIS A 130 -5.67 -4.18 2.87
CA HIS A 130 -6.94 -3.51 2.63
C HIS A 130 -7.84 -4.36 1.74
N ALA A 131 -9.11 -4.51 2.12
CA ALA A 131 -10.10 -5.18 1.30
C ALA A 131 -10.31 -4.41 -0.02
N VAL A 132 -9.98 -5.06 -1.15
CA VAL A 132 -10.18 -4.51 -2.51
C VAL A 132 -11.42 -5.08 -3.19
N HIS A 133 -11.86 -6.26 -2.74
CA HIS A 133 -13.09 -6.89 -3.21
C HIS A 133 -13.74 -7.66 -2.07
N SER A 134 -15.06 -7.61 -2.00
CA SER A 134 -15.85 -8.34 -1.03
C SER A 134 -17.12 -8.85 -1.71
N VAL A 135 -17.61 -9.98 -1.25
CA VAL A 135 -18.85 -10.57 -1.76
C VAL A 135 -19.97 -10.43 -0.74
N ASP A 136 -21.20 -10.38 -1.22
CA ASP A 136 -22.37 -10.45 -0.34
C ASP A 136 -22.48 -11.83 0.32
N SER A 137 -22.98 -11.88 1.55
CA SER A 137 -23.24 -13.06 2.35
C SER A 137 -24.68 -13.53 2.14
N PRO A 138 -24.99 -14.84 2.20
CA PRO A 138 -26.33 -15.36 1.87
C PRO A 138 -27.35 -14.91 2.92
N ARG A 139 -26.88 -14.50 4.11
CA ARG A 139 -27.69 -14.02 5.23
C ARG A 139 -27.95 -12.49 5.19
N GLY A 140 -27.72 -11.84 4.05
CA GLY A 140 -28.08 -10.43 3.85
C GLY A 140 -27.09 -9.40 4.41
N GLY A 141 -25.78 -9.69 4.37
CA GLY A 141 -24.74 -8.73 4.78
C GLY A 141 -23.47 -8.84 3.92
N ASN A 142 -22.60 -7.84 3.93
CA ASN A 142 -21.35 -7.88 3.15
C ASN A 142 -20.22 -8.54 3.97
N THR A 143 -19.28 -9.23 3.32
CA THR A 143 -18.05 -9.79 3.94
C THR A 143 -16.99 -8.73 4.26
N LEU A 144 -17.16 -7.50 3.79
CA LEU A 144 -16.23 -6.38 3.97
C LEU A 144 -15.91 -6.04 5.45
N PRO A 145 -16.86 -6.05 6.41
CA PRO A 145 -16.54 -5.87 7.83
C PRO A 145 -15.63 -6.97 8.38
N LEU A 146 -15.77 -8.20 7.88
CA LEU A 146 -14.92 -9.31 8.27
C LEU A 146 -13.51 -9.14 7.73
N LEU A 147 -13.37 -8.77 6.46
CA LEU A 147 -12.06 -8.55 5.84
C LEU A 147 -11.30 -7.39 6.50
N ARG A 148 -12.00 -6.32 6.91
CA ARG A 148 -11.39 -5.17 7.62
C ARG A 148 -10.86 -5.51 9.00
N ASN A 149 -11.48 -6.47 9.68
CA ASN A 149 -11.08 -6.88 11.03
C ASN A 149 -10.04 -8.02 11.02
N LEU A 150 -9.72 -8.55 9.85
CA LEU A 150 -8.81 -9.66 9.70
C LEU A 150 -7.37 -9.12 9.68
N LYS A 151 -6.55 -9.62 10.60
CA LYS A 151 -5.17 -9.14 10.75
C LYS A 151 -4.26 -9.74 9.67
N PRO A 152 -3.22 -9.00 9.24
CA PRO A 152 -2.16 -9.56 8.41
C PRO A 152 -1.54 -10.80 9.05
N PHE A 153 -1.24 -11.79 8.22
CA PHE A 153 -0.66 -13.07 8.63
C PHE A 153 0.77 -13.23 8.15
#